data_AF-A0A7W1Q088-F1
#
_entry.id   AF-A0A7W1Q088-F1
#
_cell.length_a   1.000
_cell.length_b   1.000
_cell.length_c   1.000
_cell.angle_alpha   90.00
_cell.angle_beta   90.00
_cell.angle_gamma   90.00
#
_symmetry.space_group_name_H-M   'P 1'
#
loop_
_entity.id
_entity.type
_entity.pdbx_description
1 polymer ?
#
loop_
_entity_poly.entity_id
_entity_poly.type
_entity_poly.pdbx_seq_one_letter_code
_entity_poly.pdbx_strand_id
1 'polypeptide(L)'
;MARVNITVPDELLEQARAAGLNVSGLAAAALAGELDRRAKIAELDAYLAELHTELGPIPEAERVQARAWADRLLPPARGARSA
;
A
#
# COMPACT_ATOMS: atom_id res chain seq x y z
N MET A 1 -17.77 20.79 -1.42
CA MET A 1 -16.94 19.73 -2.05
C MET A 1 -16.57 20.17 -3.45
N ALA A 2 -15.35 19.87 -3.91
CA ALA A 2 -14.97 20.09 -5.30
C ALA A 2 -15.62 19.03 -6.19
N ARG A 3 -16.09 19.42 -7.39
CA ARG A 3 -16.63 18.49 -8.38
C ARG A 3 -15.51 18.05 -9.31
N VAL A 4 -15.38 16.73 -9.49
CA VAL A 4 -14.43 16.12 -10.43
C VAL A 4 -15.22 15.28 -11.41
N ASN A 5 -14.89 15.38 -12.70
CA ASN A 5 -15.42 14.50 -13.73
C ASN A 5 -14.36 13.43 -14.02
N ILE A 6 -14.78 12.17 -13.98
CA ILE A 6 -13.93 11.00 -14.25
C ILE A 6 -14.54 10.18 -15.36
N THR A 7 -13.70 9.59 -16.21
CA THR A 7 -14.13 8.65 -17.24
C THR A 7 -14.09 7.24 -16.68
N VAL A 8 -15.18 6.51 -16.84
CA VAL A 8 -15.34 5.12 -16.39
C VAL A 8 -15.89 4.34 -17.58
N PRO A 9 -15.46 3.09 -17.83
CA PRO A 9 -16.07 2.25 -18.86
C PRO A 9 -17.58 2.14 -18.69
N ASP A 10 -18.33 2.26 -19.78
CA ASP A 10 -19.79 2.32 -19.75
C ASP A 10 -20.38 1.03 -19.18
N GLU A 11 -19.81 -0.13 -19.52
CA GLU A 11 -20.25 -1.44 -19.03
C GLU A 11 -20.12 -1.53 -17.50
N LEU A 12 -19.04 -0.95 -16.95
CA LEU A 12 -18.81 -0.91 -15.50
C LEU A 12 -19.82 0.00 -14.82
N LEU A 13 -20.14 1.15 -15.44
CA LEU A 13 -21.12 2.08 -14.90
C LEU A 13 -22.53 1.47 -14.94
N GLU A 14 -22.89 0.75 -16.00
CA GLU A 14 -24.16 0.03 -16.09
C GLU A 14 -24.27 -1.06 -15.02
N GLN A 15 -23.22 -1.87 -14.82
CA GLN A 15 -23.17 -2.87 -13.76
C GLN A 15 -23.33 -2.23 -12.37
N ALA A 16 -22.63 -1.12 -12.12
CA ALA A 16 -22.73 -0.40 -10.85
C ALA A 16 -24.15 0.15 -10.61
N ARG A 17 -24.79 0.68 -11.65
CA ARG A 17 -26.19 1.15 -11.59
C ARG A 17 -27.17 0.01 -11.34
N ALA A 18 -27.03 -1.11 -12.04
CA ALA A 18 -27.86 -2.30 -11.86
C ALA A 18 -27.74 -2.87 -10.44
N ALA A 19 -26.55 -2.77 -9.84
CA ALA A 19 -26.28 -3.16 -8.45
C ALA A 19 -26.65 -2.09 -7.41
N GLY A 20 -27.19 -0.93 -7.82
CA GLY A 20 -27.59 0.15 -6.90
C GLY A 20 -26.43 0.82 -6.16
N LEU A 21 -25.20 0.77 -6.70
CA LEU A 21 -24.02 1.29 -6.04
C LEU A 21 -23.95 2.82 -6.07
N ASN A 22 -23.57 3.42 -4.94
CA ASN A 22 -23.25 4.84 -4.86
C ASN A 22 -21.81 5.08 -5.34
N VAL A 23 -21.64 5.29 -6.64
CA VAL A 23 -20.33 5.45 -7.30
C VAL A 23 -19.51 6.60 -6.70
N SER A 24 -20.13 7.74 -6.40
CA SER A 24 -19.40 8.88 -5.83
C SER A 24 -18.93 8.60 -4.39
N GLY A 25 -19.75 7.92 -3.59
CA GLY A 25 -19.37 7.47 -2.26
C GLY A 25 -18.22 6.46 -2.29
N LEU A 26 -18.28 5.49 -3.20
CA LEU A 26 -17.19 4.51 -3.40
C LEU A 26 -15.90 5.17 -3.86
N ALA A 27 -15.98 6.10 -4.81
CA ALA A 27 -14.81 6.86 -5.28
C ALA A 27 -14.19 7.68 -4.14
N ALA A 28 -14.99 8.37 -3.33
CA ALA A 28 -14.51 9.13 -2.19
C ALA A 28 -13.82 8.23 -1.15
N ALA A 29 -14.42 7.08 -0.82
CA ALA A 29 -13.84 6.12 0.11
C ALA A 29 -12.53 5.53 -0.41
N ALA A 30 -12.46 5.20 -1.70
CA ALA A 30 -11.25 4.70 -2.33
C ALA A 30 -10.12 5.73 -2.32
N LEU A 31 -10.44 7.00 -2.64
CA LEU A 31 -9.47 8.09 -2.56
C LEU A 31 -8.97 8.32 -1.14
N ALA A 32 -9.86 8.33 -0.15
CA ALA A 32 -9.48 8.48 1.26
C ALA A 32 -8.56 7.32 1.71
N GLY A 33 -8.90 6.08 1.35
CA GLY A 33 -8.10 4.91 1.68
C GLY A 33 -6.70 4.94 1.04
N GLU A 34 -6.60 5.35 -0.22
CA GLU A 34 -5.30 5.45 -0.88
C GLU A 34 -4.45 6.59 -0.31
N LEU A 35 -5.06 7.72 0.04
CA LEU A 35 -4.36 8.83 0.70
C LEU A 35 -3.83 8.42 2.08
N ASP A 36 -4.66 7.74 2.89
CA ASP A 36 -4.26 7.20 4.19
C ASP A 36 -3.12 6.18 4.05
N ARG A 37 -3.22 5.25 3.08
CA ARG A 37 -2.14 4.29 2.79
C ARG A 37 -0.83 5.00 2.46
N ARG A 38 -0.86 6.04 1.63
CA ARG A 38 0.32 6.83 1.27
C ARG A 38 0.88 7.60 2.46
N ALA A 39 0.03 8.18 3.29
CA ALA A 39 0.45 8.87 4.51
C ALA A 39 1.19 7.91 5.44
N LYS A 40 0.65 6.71 5.68
CA LYS A 40 1.30 5.67 6.50
C LYS A 40 2.66 5.24 5.96
N ILE A 41 2.79 5.10 4.65
CA ILE A 41 4.08 4.77 4.02
C ILE A 41 5.08 5.91 4.24
N ALA A 42 4.66 7.16 4.02
CA ALA A 42 5.52 8.32 4.23
C ALA A 42 5.95 8.46 5.71
N GLU A 43 5.05 8.20 6.65
CA GLU A 43 5.37 8.18 8.09
C GLU A 43 6.35 7.07 8.44
N LEU A 44 6.18 5.86 7.87
CA LEU A 44 7.12 4.77 8.06
C LEU A 44 8.51 5.09 7.49
N ASP A 45 8.57 5.68 6.30
CA ASP A 45 9.83 6.11 5.68
C ASP A 45 10.55 7.15 6.53
N ALA A 46 9.80 8.13 7.07
CA ALA A 46 10.33 9.13 7.99
C ALA A 46 10.88 8.50 9.28
N TYR A 47 10.13 7.56 9.88
CA TYR A 47 10.56 6.84 11.07
C TYR A 47 11.83 6.01 10.83
N LEU A 48 11.92 5.31 9.70
CA LEU A 48 13.12 4.54 9.35
C LEU A 48 14.34 5.44 9.11
N ALA A 49 14.15 6.62 8.53
CA ALA A 49 15.20 7.61 8.36
C ALA A 49 15.70 8.17 9.71
N GLU A 50 14.78 8.41 10.64
CA GLU A 50 15.11 8.82 12.02
C GLU A 50 15.94 7.75 12.73
N LEU A 51 15.49 6.48 12.70
CA LEU A 51 16.25 5.36 13.28
C LEU A 51 17.64 5.21 12.65
N HIS A 52 17.74 5.35 11.33
CA HIS A 52 19.03 5.30 10.65
C HIS A 52 19.96 6.43 11.09
N THR A 53 19.42 7.62 11.35
CA THR A 53 20.19 8.77 11.85
C THR A 53 20.65 8.54 13.29
N GLU A 54 19.80 7.97 14.14
CA GLU A 54 20.09 7.74 15.56
C GLU A 54 21.07 6.58 15.77
N LEU A 55 20.86 5.46 15.08
CA LEU A 55 21.59 4.20 15.32
C LEU A 55 22.66 3.90 14.27
N GLY A 56 22.65 4.63 13.15
CA GLY A 56 23.52 4.37 12.01
C GLY A 56 23.06 3.21 11.13
N PRO A 57 23.88 2.76 10.18
CA PRO A 57 23.57 1.59 9.36
C PRO A 57 23.62 0.31 10.19
N ILE A 58 22.68 -0.61 9.92
CA ILE A 58 22.71 -1.95 10.49
C ILE A 58 24.02 -2.65 10.06
N PRO A 59 24.79 -3.29 10.96
CA PRO A 59 25.96 -4.06 10.57
C PRO A 59 25.61 -5.25 9.65
N GLU A 60 26.48 -5.59 8.71
CA GLU A 60 26.23 -6.69 7.75
C GLU A 60 25.99 -8.03 8.45
N ALA A 61 26.75 -8.32 9.52
CA ALA A 61 26.59 -9.54 10.29
C ALA A 61 25.17 -9.67 10.90
N GLU A 62 24.62 -8.56 11.40
CA GLU A 62 23.27 -8.53 11.97
C GLU A 62 22.20 -8.67 10.89
N ARG A 63 22.39 -8.06 9.71
CA ARG A 63 21.49 -8.27 8.56
C ARG A 63 21.42 -9.73 8.14
N VAL A 64 22.58 -10.40 8.05
CA VAL A 64 22.66 -11.82 7.70
C VAL A 64 21.96 -12.69 8.75
N GLN A 65 22.18 -12.42 10.04
CA GLN A 65 21.51 -13.14 11.13
C GLN A 65 19.99 -12.94 11.11
N ALA A 66 19.53 -11.71 10.92
CA ALA A 66 18.11 -11.38 10.82
C ALA A 66 17.44 -12.10 9.63
N ARG A 67 18.13 -12.14 8.48
CA ARG A 67 17.63 -12.86 7.31
C ARG A 67 17.54 -14.37 7.54
N ALA A 68 18.58 -14.97 8.11
CA ALA A 68 18.59 -16.39 8.45
C ALA A 68 17.52 -16.76 9.49
N TRP A 69 17.18 -15.84 10.40
CA TRP A 69 16.05 -16.02 11.31
C TRP A 69 14.70 -15.94 10.57
N ALA A 70 14.51 -14.95 9.69
CA ALA A 70 13.27 -14.79 8.92
C ALA A 70 13.00 -15.99 8.00
N ASP A 71 14.02 -16.49 7.30
CA ASP A 71 13.90 -17.63 6.40
C ASP A 71 13.52 -18.94 7.14
N ARG A 72 13.77 -19.04 8.45
CA ARG A 72 13.32 -20.16 9.28
C ARG A 72 11.84 -20.09 9.66
N LEU A 73 11.27 -18.89 9.78
CA LEU A 73 9.92 -18.67 10.31
C LEU A 73 8.88 -18.40 9.23
N LEU A 74 9.28 -17.75 8.14
CA LEU A 74 8.38 -17.36 7.07
C LEU A 74 8.37 -18.45 5.99
N PRO A 75 7.20 -18.93 5.56
CA PRO A 75 7.12 -19.81 4.41
C PRO A 75 7.69 -19.07 3.18
N PRO A 76 8.32 -19.78 2.22
CA PRO A 76 8.87 -19.14 1.03
C PRO A 76 7.79 -18.28 0.37
N ALA A 77 8.11 -17.01 0.13
CA ALA A 77 7.19 -16.07 -0.50
C ALA A 77 6.69 -16.70 -1.79
N ARG A 78 5.40 -17.03 -1.86
CA ARG A 78 4.80 -17.60 -3.06
C ARG A 78 4.92 -16.54 -4.15
N GLY A 79 5.85 -16.79 -5.08
CA GLY A 79 6.13 -16.07 -6.32
C GLY A 79 5.56 -14.67 -6.41
N ALA A 80 6.44 -13.67 -6.40
CA ALA A 80 6.23 -12.48 -7.22
C ALA A 80 5.93 -13.00 -8.65
N ARG A 81 4.64 -13.08 -8.99
CA ARG A 81 4.19 -13.35 -10.35
C ARG A 81 4.69 -12.17 -11.16
N SER A 82 5.81 -12.38 -11.83
CA SER A 82 6.30 -11.56 -12.92
C SER A 82 5.16 -11.34 -13.90
N ALA A 83 4.69 -10.10 -13.98
CA ALA A 83 3.88 -9.57 -15.07
C ALA A 83 4.79 -9.10 -16.19
#